data_AF-A0A9W6UDH7-F1
#
_entry.id   AF-A0A9W6UDH7-F1
#
_cell.length_a   1.000
_cell.length_b   1.000
_cell.length_c   1.000
_cell.angle_alpha   90.00
_cell.angle_beta   90.00
_cell.angle_gamma   90.00
#
_symmetry.space_group_name_H-M   'P 1'
#
loop_
_entity.id
_entity.type
_entity.pdbx_description
1 polymer ?
#
loop_
_entity_poly.entity_id
_entity_poly.type
_entity_poly.pdbx_seq_one_letter_code
_entity_poly.pdbx_strand_id
1 'polypeptide(L)'
;MREPVPRSGDAPGPTDPWGATMTSTDRPTADSRDDATNENARPHPREMFIRFLLDTVREDPYPSGTQLDLIEESIPAAMVPEYVEVLIEKSREGCFPSTDVLRRIQRMSAGPGPSPRC
;
A
#
# COMPACT_ATOMS: atom_id res chain seq x y z
N MET A 1 35.08 76.56 12.58
CA MET A 1 36.10 76.00 13.49
C MET A 1 35.40 75.52 14.76
N ARG A 2 35.63 74.26 15.12
CA ARG A 2 35.37 73.56 16.41
C ARG A 2 33.95 73.64 17.03
N GLU A 3 33.19 72.58 16.82
CA GLU A 3 32.30 72.05 17.87
C GLU A 3 33.11 71.26 18.89
N PRO A 4 32.80 71.30 20.20
CA PRO A 4 33.37 70.40 21.20
C PRO A 4 32.53 69.13 21.35
N VAL A 5 33.20 67.98 21.46
CA VAL A 5 32.62 66.67 21.82
C VAL A 5 33.13 66.26 23.22
N PRO A 6 32.62 65.18 23.85
CA PRO A 6 31.59 65.15 24.90
C PRO A 6 32.19 64.81 26.29
N ARG A 7 31.36 64.73 27.35
CA ARG A 7 31.73 63.99 28.56
C ARG A 7 30.73 62.88 28.87
N SER A 8 31.33 61.74 29.15
CA SER A 8 30.78 60.41 29.38
C SER A 8 29.75 60.35 30.50
N GLY A 9 28.75 59.50 30.30
CA GLY A 9 27.97 58.86 31.34
C GLY A 9 27.87 57.37 30.99
N ASP A 10 28.77 56.59 31.59
CA ASP A 10 28.81 55.14 31.61
C ASP A 10 27.54 54.52 32.22
N ALA A 11 27.06 53.42 31.63
CA ALA A 11 26.76 52.18 32.35
C ALA A 11 26.73 50.97 31.37
N PRO A 12 27.36 49.82 31.70
CA PRO A 12 27.60 48.74 30.76
C PRO A 12 26.61 47.58 30.88
N GLY A 13 26.44 46.85 29.77
CA GLY A 13 26.00 45.45 29.77
C GLY A 13 25.51 44.97 28.40
N PRO A 14 25.71 43.69 28.05
CA PRO A 14 26.95 42.92 28.08
C PRO A 14 27.44 42.58 26.65
N THR A 15 28.75 42.38 26.54
CA THR A 15 29.47 41.96 25.34
C THR A 15 29.19 40.51 24.96
N ASP A 16 28.81 40.27 23.71
CA ASP A 16 28.91 38.96 23.05
C ASP A 16 30.35 38.75 22.54
N PRO A 17 30.96 37.58 22.74
CA PRO A 17 32.19 37.30 22.01
C PRO A 17 32.28 35.96 21.27
N TRP A 18 31.29 35.05 21.31
CA TRP A 18 31.42 33.73 20.65
C TRP A 18 30.08 33.16 20.14
N GLY A 19 29.94 33.03 18.83
CA GLY A 19 28.77 32.40 18.20
C GLY A 19 28.67 30.92 18.53
N ALA A 20 27.60 30.54 19.25
CA ALA A 20 27.17 29.16 19.42
C ALA A 20 25.70 29.12 19.84
N THR A 21 24.82 28.67 18.94
CA THR A 21 23.48 28.22 19.31
C THR A 21 23.61 26.83 19.97
N MET A 22 23.58 26.78 21.30
CA MET A 22 23.34 25.55 22.04
C MET A 22 22.42 25.82 23.24
N THR A 23 21.12 25.59 23.04
CA THR A 23 20.25 25.08 24.09
C THR A 23 19.74 23.73 23.60
N SER A 24 20.55 22.72 23.90
CA SER A 24 20.12 21.34 23.96
C SER A 24 19.09 21.24 25.08
N THR A 25 17.81 21.13 24.72
CA THR A 25 16.87 20.36 25.52
C THR A 25 16.45 19.18 24.67
N ASP A 26 17.12 18.08 24.94
CA ASP A 26 16.67 16.74 24.63
C ASP A 26 15.19 16.62 25.02
N ARG A 27 14.33 16.42 24.03
CA ARG A 27 13.06 15.74 24.25
C ARG A 27 12.62 15.00 22.98
N PRO A 28 12.95 13.70 22.87
CA PRO A 28 12.27 12.82 21.94
C PRO A 28 10.93 12.48 22.58
N THR A 29 9.87 13.22 22.23
CA THR A 29 8.51 12.77 22.55
C THR A 29 7.81 12.41 21.25
N ALA A 30 7.66 11.09 21.09
CA ALA A 30 6.60 10.41 20.39
C ALA A 30 6.42 10.78 18.90
N ASP A 31 6.77 9.90 17.97
CA ASP A 31 6.03 8.65 17.76
C ASP A 31 4.51 8.92 17.84
N SER A 32 3.96 9.73 16.94
CA SER A 32 2.51 9.97 16.85
C SER A 32 2.10 10.57 15.51
N ARG A 33 2.55 9.98 14.40
CA ARG A 33 1.77 9.96 13.14
C ARG A 33 1.83 8.60 12.45
N ASP A 34 1.97 7.54 13.24
CA ASP A 34 1.66 6.17 12.87
C ASP A 34 0.38 5.74 13.62
N ASP A 35 -0.68 6.54 13.56
CA ASP A 35 -1.97 6.17 14.19
C ASP A 35 -3.16 6.87 13.51
N ALA A 36 -3.15 6.90 12.17
CA ALA A 36 -4.36 7.16 11.41
C ALA A 36 -4.96 5.82 10.99
N THR A 37 -5.59 5.18 11.98
CA THR A 37 -6.72 4.26 11.83
C THR A 37 -6.45 2.94 11.12
N ASN A 38 -6.01 1.97 11.93
CA ASN A 38 -6.35 0.55 11.85
C ASN A 38 -7.89 0.34 11.93
N GLU A 39 -8.64 0.88 10.97
CA GLU A 39 -10.08 0.62 10.76
C GLU A 39 -10.30 -0.53 9.74
N ASN A 40 -9.21 -1.25 9.43
CA ASN A 40 -9.17 -2.30 8.41
C ASN A 40 -8.77 -3.68 8.98
N ALA A 41 -8.88 -3.87 10.30
CA ALA A 41 -8.57 -5.14 10.98
C ALA A 41 -9.46 -6.31 10.54
N ARG A 42 -10.59 -6.03 9.85
CA ARG A 42 -11.49 -7.03 9.28
C ARG A 42 -11.50 -6.87 7.77
N PRO A 43 -11.27 -7.95 6.99
CA PRO A 43 -11.32 -7.87 5.54
C PRO A 43 -12.70 -7.42 5.05
N HIS A 44 -12.70 -6.65 3.96
CA HIS A 44 -13.94 -6.16 3.36
C HIS A 44 -14.87 -7.34 2.97
N PRO A 45 -16.20 -7.25 3.12
CA PRO A 45 -17.12 -8.37 2.83
C PRO A 45 -16.95 -9.00 1.44
N ARG A 46 -16.67 -8.17 0.43
CA ARG A 46 -16.32 -8.63 -0.92
C ARG A 46 -15.10 -9.56 -0.92
N GLU A 47 -14.02 -9.19 -0.23
CA GLU A 47 -12.83 -10.03 -0.15
C GLU A 47 -13.11 -11.33 0.59
N MET A 48 -13.90 -11.28 1.68
CA MET A 48 -14.30 -12.49 2.40
C MET A 48 -15.08 -13.45 1.51
N PHE A 49 -16.03 -12.94 0.72
CA PHE A 49 -16.80 -13.73 -0.23
C PHE A 49 -15.91 -14.37 -1.30
N ILE A 50 -14.97 -13.61 -1.86
CA ILE A 50 -14.04 -14.13 -2.88
C ILE A 50 -13.12 -15.18 -2.28
N ARG A 51 -12.53 -14.95 -1.10
CA ARG A 51 -11.69 -15.95 -0.43
C ARG A 51 -12.46 -17.25 -0.21
N PHE A 52 -13.69 -17.17 0.27
CA PHE A 52 -14.56 -18.33 0.41
C PHE A 52 -14.77 -19.08 -0.91
N LEU A 53 -15.04 -18.38 -2.01
CA LEU A 53 -15.20 -19.02 -3.31
C LEU A 53 -13.87 -19.61 -3.83
N LEU A 54 -12.74 -18.94 -3.63
CA LEU A 54 -11.41 -19.45 -4.00
C LEU A 54 -11.10 -20.74 -3.25
N ASP A 55 -11.34 -20.77 -1.94
CA ASP A 55 -11.15 -21.98 -1.13
C ASP A 55 -12.06 -23.11 -1.59
N THR A 56 -13.33 -22.80 -1.89
CA THR A 56 -14.28 -23.77 -2.45
C THR A 56 -13.78 -24.34 -3.78
N VAL A 57 -13.30 -23.48 -4.68
CA VAL A 57 -12.76 -23.89 -6.00
C VAL A 57 -11.49 -24.73 -5.86
N ARG A 58 -10.63 -24.44 -4.87
CA ARG A 58 -9.44 -25.27 -4.58
C ARG A 58 -9.80 -26.68 -4.13
N GLU A 59 -10.88 -26.85 -3.40
CA GLU A 59 -11.29 -28.16 -2.88
C GLU A 59 -12.16 -28.94 -3.87
N ASP A 60 -12.92 -28.24 -4.73
CA ASP A 60 -13.80 -28.87 -5.72
C ASP A 60 -12.98 -29.38 -6.94
N PRO A 61 -13.07 -30.68 -7.30
CA PRO A 61 -12.47 -31.20 -8.52
C PRO A 61 -13.18 -30.70 -9.80
N TYR A 62 -14.43 -30.25 -9.69
CA TYR A 62 -15.25 -29.78 -10.81
C TYR A 62 -16.00 -28.49 -10.44
N PRO A 63 -15.27 -27.37 -10.20
CA PRO A 63 -15.89 -26.11 -9.84
C PRO A 63 -16.87 -25.67 -10.93
N SER A 64 -18.04 -25.22 -10.52
CA SER A 64 -19.07 -24.78 -11.47
C SER A 64 -18.65 -23.49 -12.18
N GLY A 65 -19.03 -23.36 -13.46
CA GLY A 65 -18.79 -22.13 -14.22
C GLY A 65 -19.37 -20.89 -13.53
N THR A 66 -20.54 -21.03 -12.90
CA THR A 66 -21.17 -19.95 -12.12
C THR A 66 -20.33 -19.47 -10.95
N GLN A 67 -19.64 -20.36 -10.22
CA GLN A 67 -18.73 -19.93 -9.15
C GLN A 67 -17.55 -19.14 -9.69
N LEU A 68 -16.97 -19.58 -10.82
CA LEU A 68 -15.86 -18.89 -11.47
C LEU A 68 -16.30 -17.52 -12.00
N ASP A 69 -17.49 -17.42 -12.58
CA ASP A 69 -18.06 -16.15 -13.06
C ASP A 69 -18.27 -15.17 -11.90
N LEU A 70 -18.82 -15.62 -10.77
CA LEU A 70 -19.02 -14.79 -9.58
C LEU A 70 -17.69 -14.25 -9.01
N ILE A 71 -16.62 -15.04 -9.06
CA ILE A 71 -15.27 -14.58 -8.70
C ILE A 71 -14.83 -13.49 -9.69
N GLU A 72 -14.84 -13.77 -10.99
CA GLU A 72 -14.35 -12.85 -12.03
C GLU A 72 -15.08 -11.50 -12.04
N GLU A 73 -16.39 -11.49 -11.80
CA GLU A 73 -17.19 -10.26 -11.73
C GLU A 73 -16.87 -9.41 -10.50
N SER A 74 -16.38 -10.04 -9.42
CA SER A 74 -16.25 -9.40 -8.11
C SER A 74 -14.81 -9.15 -7.69
N ILE A 75 -13.84 -9.85 -8.29
CA ILE A 75 -12.45 -9.93 -7.82
C ILE A 75 -11.72 -8.58 -7.91
N PRO A 76 -11.14 -8.06 -6.82
CA PRO A 76 -10.29 -6.88 -6.89
C PRO A 76 -8.97 -7.20 -7.60
N ALA A 77 -8.40 -6.21 -8.28
CA ALA A 77 -7.15 -6.37 -9.03
C ALA A 77 -6.01 -7.00 -8.21
N ALA A 78 -5.94 -6.70 -6.91
CA ALA A 78 -4.94 -7.25 -5.98
C ALA A 78 -5.03 -8.78 -5.79
N MET A 79 -6.20 -9.38 -6.00
CA MET A 79 -6.44 -10.82 -5.82
C MET A 79 -6.42 -11.61 -7.14
N VAL A 80 -6.36 -10.94 -8.29
CA VAL A 80 -6.29 -11.60 -9.61
C VAL A 80 -5.11 -12.59 -9.71
N PRO A 81 -3.89 -12.26 -9.23
CA PRO A 81 -2.79 -13.22 -9.27
C PRO A 81 -3.10 -14.54 -8.54
N GLU A 82 -3.72 -14.45 -7.36
CA GLU A 82 -4.13 -15.62 -6.56
C GLU A 82 -5.16 -16.48 -7.31
N TYR A 83 -6.16 -15.84 -7.92
CA TYR A 83 -7.17 -16.56 -8.72
C TYR A 83 -6.56 -17.29 -9.93
N VAL A 84 -5.63 -16.64 -10.64
CA VAL A 84 -4.93 -17.24 -11.78
C VAL A 84 -4.11 -18.45 -11.33
N GLU A 85 -3.44 -18.37 -10.18
CA GLU A 85 -2.68 -19.49 -9.61
C GLU A 85 -3.59 -20.70 -9.33
N VAL A 86 -4.75 -20.48 -8.70
CA VAL A 86 -5.74 -21.54 -8.46
C VAL A 86 -6.20 -22.19 -9.77
N LEU A 87 -6.49 -21.40 -10.80
CA LEU A 87 -6.88 -21.95 -12.11
C LEU A 87 -5.76 -22.79 -12.74
N ILE A 88 -4.49 -22.36 -12.62
CA ILE A 88 -3.33 -23.11 -13.12
C ILE A 88 -3.16 -24.42 -12.35
N GLU A 89 -3.28 -24.41 -11.02
CA GLU A 89 -3.22 -25.62 -10.19
C GLU A 89 -4.29 -26.62 -10.61
N LYS A 90 -5.54 -26.16 -10.74
CA LYS A 90 -6.67 -26.97 -11.21
C LYS A 90 -6.45 -27.55 -12.60
N SER A 91 -5.83 -26.77 -13.49
CA SER A 91 -5.49 -27.23 -14.85
C SER A 91 -4.50 -28.41 -14.86
N ARG A 92 -3.68 -28.56 -13.81
CA ARG A 92 -2.67 -29.62 -13.67
C ARG A 92 -3.21 -30.89 -13.00
N GLU A 93 -4.27 -30.79 -12.21
CA GLU A 93 -4.89 -31.92 -11.49
C GLU A 93 -5.67 -32.86 -12.43
N GLY A 94 -6.15 -32.36 -13.57
CA GLY A 94 -6.86 -33.16 -14.58
C GLY A 94 -5.93 -33.79 -15.63
N CYS A 95 -6.39 -34.87 -16.29
CA CYS A 95 -5.68 -35.46 -17.45
C CYS A 95 -5.52 -34.48 -18.62
N PHE A 96 -6.48 -33.55 -18.74
CA PHE A 96 -6.45 -32.44 -19.70
C PHE A 96 -7.12 -31.22 -19.07
N PRO A 97 -6.51 -30.03 -19.16
CA PRO A 97 -7.17 -28.81 -18.70
C PRO A 97 -8.38 -28.50 -19.58
N SER A 98 -9.48 -28.06 -18.96
CA SER A 98 -10.66 -27.66 -19.74
C SER A 98 -10.35 -26.39 -20.54
N THR A 99 -10.87 -26.32 -21.78
CA THR A 99 -10.73 -25.13 -22.63
C THR A 99 -11.29 -23.87 -21.96
N ASP A 100 -12.31 -24.02 -21.12
CA ASP A 100 -12.88 -22.91 -20.34
C ASP A 100 -11.87 -22.32 -19.36
N VAL A 101 -11.24 -23.16 -18.52
CA VAL A 101 -10.21 -22.74 -17.55
C VAL A 101 -9.04 -22.07 -18.27
N LEU A 102 -8.57 -22.62 -19.40
CA LEU A 102 -7.49 -22.02 -20.17
C LEU A 102 -7.84 -20.62 -20.70
N ARG A 103 -9.08 -20.41 -21.17
CA ARG A 103 -9.54 -19.10 -21.64
C ARG A 103 -9.63 -18.09 -20.51
N ARG A 104 -10.09 -18.51 -19.32
CA ARG A 104 -10.12 -17.67 -18.12
C ARG A 104 -8.71 -17.24 -17.70
N ILE A 105 -7.77 -18.18 -17.64
CA ILE A 105 -6.35 -17.88 -17.37
C ILE A 105 -5.81 -16.85 -18.36
N GLN A 106 -6.03 -17.05 -19.66
CA GLN A 106 -5.56 -16.12 -20.70
C GLN A 106 -6.13 -14.70 -20.50
N ARG A 107 -7.44 -14.59 -20.24
CA ARG A 107 -8.14 -13.32 -20.04
C ARG A 107 -7.64 -12.58 -18.81
N MET A 108 -7.41 -13.29 -17.70
CA MET A 108 -7.03 -12.70 -16.42
C MET A 108 -5.51 -12.46 -16.28
N SER A 109 -4.69 -13.19 -17.03
CA SER A 109 -3.22 -13.01 -17.07
C SER A 109 -2.79 -11.87 -17.98
N ALA A 110 -3.65 -11.46 -18.92
CA ALA A 110 -3.49 -10.21 -19.64
C ALA A 110 -3.79 -9.07 -18.65
N GLY A 111 -2.80 -8.72 -17.82
CA GLY A 111 -2.81 -7.43 -17.11
C GLY A 111 -3.07 -6.29 -18.09
N PRO A 112 -3.41 -5.06 -17.63
CA PRO A 112 -3.57 -3.93 -18.53
C PRO A 112 -2.33 -3.86 -19.43
N GLY A 113 -2.52 -4.19 -20.71
CA GLY A 113 -1.42 -4.33 -21.65
C GLY A 113 -0.59 -3.05 -21.65
N PRO A 114 0.69 -3.09 -22.05
CA PRO A 114 1.49 -1.88 -22.16
C PRO A 114 0.68 -0.86 -22.97
N SER A 115 0.37 0.28 -22.33
CA SER A 115 -0.33 1.37 -23.01
C SER A 115 0.39 1.63 -24.33
N PRO A 116 -0.32 1.72 -25.46
CA PRO A 116 0.34 1.98 -26.73
C PRO A 116 1.14 3.27 -26.56
N ARG A 117 2.46 3.16 -26.73
CA ARG A 117 3.34 4.33 -26.80
C ARG A 117 3.04 4.99 -28.14
N CYS A 118 2.19 6.00 -28.12
CA CYS A 118 2.07 6.96 -29.22
C CYS A 118 3.34 7.83 -29.26
#